data_AF-A0A0Q7C9T6-F1
#
_entry.id   AF-A0A0Q7C9T6-F1
#
_cell.length_a   1.000
_cell.length_b   1.000
_cell.length_c   1.000
_cell.angle_alpha   90.00
_cell.angle_beta   90.00
_cell.angle_gamma   90.00
#
_symmetry.space_group_name_H-M   'P 1'
#
loop_
_entity.id
_entity.type
_entity.pdbx_description
1 polymer ?
#
loop_
_entity_poly.entity_id
_entity_poly.type
_entity_poly.pdbx_seq_one_letter_code
_entity_poly.pdbx_strand_id
1 'polypeptide(L)'
;MENEYQKSKPQYGEQGFKERVHGRIKTLFVEDAASALLPTGEVNAERFFELITGEGPAIESDVAWIYVSCANALAAMWVMEKQEQQQEQEQEQELQQDCAWDLLCEASFYLGTVVVTNRGEELFTETVVGTYKSAIAAEGGSSRHKQTNAMKTRAYEIMRSQAPWPSQARAVSILENTLTEEFGPDSLKNFEATITGWIKAMPDRLELIPSLRDRLK
;
A
#
# COMPACT_ATOMS: atom_id res chain seq x y z
N MET A 1 7.07 4.21 -24.22
CA MET A 1 6.50 4.68 -22.94
C MET A 1 7.53 4.60 -21.81
N GLU A 2 8.16 3.46 -21.50
CA GLU A 2 9.22 3.39 -20.48
C GLU A 2 10.46 4.29 -20.76
N ASN A 3 10.79 4.47 -22.05
CA ASN A 3 11.87 5.35 -22.52
C ASN A 3 11.56 6.87 -22.49
N GLU A 4 10.29 7.27 -22.35
CA GLU A 4 9.91 8.69 -22.23
C GLU A 4 9.95 9.13 -20.77
N TYR A 5 9.56 8.24 -19.85
CA TYR A 5 9.55 8.50 -18.41
C TYR A 5 10.96 8.58 -17.79
N GLN A 6 11.95 7.86 -18.33
CA GLN A 6 13.34 8.03 -17.88
C GLN A 6 13.94 9.40 -18.27
N LYS A 7 13.37 10.08 -19.26
CA LYS A 7 13.84 11.40 -19.72
C LYS A 7 13.23 12.57 -18.94
N SER A 8 12.15 12.35 -18.19
CA SER A 8 11.50 13.36 -17.34
C SER A 8 11.94 13.29 -15.88
N LYS A 9 13.09 12.67 -15.57
CA LYS A 9 13.72 12.92 -14.29
C LYS A 9 14.15 14.40 -14.30
N PRO A 10 13.89 15.17 -13.23
CA PRO A 10 14.49 16.49 -13.09
C PRO A 10 15.98 16.34 -13.38
N GLN A 11 16.49 17.04 -14.40
CA GLN A 11 17.87 16.89 -14.88
C GLN A 11 18.93 17.20 -13.81
N TYR A 12 18.50 17.68 -12.65
CA TYR A 12 19.32 18.16 -11.56
C TYR A 12 18.93 17.36 -10.30
N GLY A 13 19.89 16.69 -9.66
CA GLY A 13 19.66 15.94 -8.42
C GLY A 13 19.18 16.81 -7.24
N GLU A 14 19.08 16.24 -6.04
CA GLU A 14 18.54 16.90 -4.83
C GLU A 14 19.12 18.31 -4.54
N GLN A 15 20.42 18.52 -4.82
CA GLN A 15 21.07 19.84 -4.65
C GLN A 15 20.54 20.90 -5.63
N GLY A 16 20.26 20.52 -6.88
CA GLY A 16 19.74 21.45 -7.88
C GLY A 16 18.29 21.87 -7.61
N PHE A 17 17.48 20.96 -7.06
CA PHE A 17 16.09 21.27 -6.66
C PHE A 17 16.03 22.29 -5.52
N LYS A 18 16.82 22.08 -4.46
CA LYS A 18 16.84 22.96 -3.28
C LYS A 18 17.26 24.38 -3.64
N GLU A 19 18.28 24.55 -4.48
CA GLU A 19 18.79 25.86 -4.87
C GLU A 19 17.87 26.56 -5.88
N ARG A 20 17.30 25.81 -6.83
CA ARG A 20 16.44 26.37 -7.89
C ARG A 20 15.05 26.74 -7.39
N VAL A 21 14.39 25.87 -6.65
CA VAL A 21 12.99 26.09 -6.23
C VAL A 21 12.93 26.76 -4.86
N HIS A 22 13.37 26.06 -3.82
CA HIS A 22 13.28 26.55 -2.45
C HIS A 22 14.16 27.78 -2.23
N GLY A 23 15.37 27.82 -2.79
CA GLY A 23 16.28 28.96 -2.71
C GLY A 23 15.66 30.24 -3.28
N ARG A 24 15.10 30.17 -4.50
CA ARG A 24 14.50 31.33 -5.17
C ARG A 24 13.22 31.83 -4.51
N ILE A 25 12.33 30.92 -4.12
CA ILE A 25 11.12 31.32 -3.40
C ILE A 25 11.53 31.92 -2.06
N LYS A 26 12.47 31.29 -1.34
CA LYS A 26 13.00 31.88 -0.10
C LYS A 26 13.61 33.26 -0.33
N THR A 27 14.37 33.47 -1.41
CA THR A 27 14.91 34.78 -1.77
C THR A 27 13.80 35.81 -2.00
N LEU A 28 12.72 35.46 -2.71
CA LEU A 28 11.56 36.35 -2.90
C LEU A 28 10.97 36.80 -1.56
N PHE A 29 10.82 35.87 -0.61
CA PHE A 29 10.29 36.14 0.72
C PHE A 29 11.30 36.84 1.65
N VAL A 30 12.61 36.66 1.45
CA VAL A 30 13.67 37.31 2.27
C VAL A 30 13.99 38.71 1.78
N GLU A 31 14.00 38.94 0.47
CA GLU A 31 14.34 40.23 -0.13
C GLU A 31 13.15 41.19 -0.16
N ASP A 32 11.91 40.68 -0.34
CA ASP A 32 10.71 41.52 -0.40
C ASP A 32 9.41 40.74 -0.08
N ALA A 33 9.26 40.33 1.19
CA ALA A 33 8.04 39.67 1.68
C ALA A 33 6.75 40.46 1.39
N ALA A 34 6.84 41.79 1.35
CA ALA A 34 5.70 42.68 1.13
C ALA A 34 5.18 42.66 -0.32
N SER A 35 6.00 42.27 -1.29
CA SER A 35 5.53 42.04 -2.67
C SER A 35 5.20 40.58 -2.95
N ALA A 36 5.81 39.64 -2.21
CA ALA A 36 5.54 38.21 -2.30
C ALA A 36 4.14 37.83 -1.80
N LEU A 37 3.60 38.60 -0.85
CA LEU A 37 2.30 38.36 -0.22
C LEU A 37 1.35 39.53 -0.44
N LEU A 38 0.07 39.22 -0.61
CA LEU A 38 -1.00 40.21 -0.53
C LEU A 38 -1.17 40.67 0.93
N PRO A 39 -1.80 41.83 1.19
CA PRO A 39 -2.11 42.28 2.54
C PRO A 39 -2.94 41.28 3.36
N THR A 40 -3.65 40.37 2.68
CA THR A 40 -4.42 39.25 3.24
C THR A 40 -3.55 38.09 3.72
N GLY A 41 -2.25 38.07 3.43
CA GLY A 41 -1.33 36.97 3.74
C GLY A 41 -1.27 35.88 2.65
N GLU A 42 -2.09 35.99 1.61
CA GLU A 42 -2.10 35.09 0.46
C GLU A 42 -0.89 35.33 -0.45
N VAL A 43 -0.44 34.31 -1.18
CA VAL A 43 0.64 34.44 -2.17
C VAL A 43 0.21 35.37 -3.31
N ASN A 44 1.04 36.36 -3.62
CA ASN A 44 0.84 37.22 -4.77
C ASN A 44 1.11 36.44 -6.07
N ALA A 45 0.04 35.97 -6.72
CA ALA A 45 0.11 35.18 -7.93
C ALA A 45 0.90 35.86 -9.05
N GLU A 46 0.77 37.17 -9.25
CA GLU A 46 1.47 37.90 -10.33
C GLU A 46 2.99 37.86 -10.14
N ARG A 47 3.47 38.18 -8.94
CA ARG A 47 4.91 38.11 -8.60
C ARG A 47 5.45 36.70 -8.68
N PHE A 48 4.65 35.74 -8.26
CA PHE A 48 5.00 34.34 -8.32
C PHE A 48 5.08 33.83 -9.78
N PHE A 49 4.17 34.24 -10.66
CA PHE A 49 4.22 33.94 -12.09
C PHE A 49 5.40 34.62 -12.78
N GLU A 50 5.77 35.85 -12.43
CA GLU A 50 6.98 36.51 -12.93
C GLU A 50 8.25 35.69 -12.59
N LEU A 51 8.33 35.18 -11.36
CA LEU A 51 9.45 34.36 -10.90
C LEU A 51 9.55 33.02 -11.66
N ILE A 52 8.41 32.37 -11.90
CA ILE A 52 8.31 31.12 -12.66
C ILE A 52 8.65 31.35 -14.14
N THR A 53 8.05 32.35 -14.78
CA THR A 53 8.25 32.62 -16.21
C THR A 53 9.67 33.10 -16.54
N GLY A 54 10.40 33.64 -15.56
CA GLY A 54 11.83 33.96 -15.66
C GLY A 54 12.75 32.75 -15.86
N GLU A 55 12.28 31.51 -15.68
CA GLU A 55 13.08 30.30 -15.94
C GLU A 55 13.06 29.83 -17.41
N GLY A 56 12.27 30.49 -18.26
CA GLY A 56 12.14 30.19 -19.68
C GLY A 56 10.75 29.68 -20.06
N PRO A 57 10.48 29.53 -21.38
CA PRO A 57 9.14 29.32 -21.92
C PRO A 57 8.52 27.94 -21.66
N ALA A 58 9.21 27.03 -20.96
CA ALA A 58 8.73 25.68 -20.67
C ALA A 58 9.25 25.20 -19.32
N ILE A 59 8.63 25.67 -18.23
CA ILE A 59 8.68 24.90 -16.98
C ILE A 59 7.79 23.67 -17.19
N GLU A 60 8.36 22.48 -16.97
CA GLU A 60 7.59 21.24 -16.97
C GLU A 60 6.46 21.36 -15.92
N SER A 61 5.24 20.97 -16.30
CA SER A 61 4.00 21.21 -15.52
C SER A 61 4.12 20.77 -14.05
N ASP A 62 4.84 19.67 -13.81
CA ASP A 62 5.13 19.12 -12.50
C ASP A 62 6.03 20.02 -11.63
N VAL A 63 7.03 20.68 -12.22
CA VAL A 63 7.89 21.63 -11.53
C VAL A 63 7.08 22.87 -11.09
N ALA A 64 6.13 23.33 -11.91
CA ALA A 64 5.27 24.47 -11.57
C ALA A 64 4.41 24.20 -10.31
N TRP A 65 3.84 23.00 -10.19
CA TRP A 65 3.08 22.61 -9.00
C TRP A 65 3.95 22.56 -7.74
N ILE A 66 5.22 22.18 -7.86
CA ILE A 66 6.16 22.19 -6.73
C ILE A 66 6.50 23.63 -6.32
N TYR A 67 6.65 24.55 -7.27
CA TYR A 67 6.80 25.98 -6.95
C TYR A 67 5.60 26.49 -6.14
N VAL A 68 4.36 26.14 -6.53
CA VAL A 68 3.15 26.61 -5.85
C VAL A 68 3.09 26.06 -4.43
N SER A 69 3.41 24.77 -4.27
CA SER A 69 3.50 24.13 -2.96
C SER A 69 4.50 24.82 -2.03
N CYS A 70 5.71 25.12 -2.53
CA CYS A 70 6.73 25.80 -1.75
C CYS A 70 6.38 27.26 -1.41
N ALA A 71 5.70 27.99 -2.31
CA ALA A 71 5.26 29.36 -2.04
C ALA A 71 4.20 29.40 -0.92
N ASN A 72 3.20 28.51 -0.98
CA ASN A 72 2.18 28.41 0.05
C ASN A 72 2.76 27.97 1.40
N ALA A 73 3.73 27.05 1.41
CA ALA A 73 4.41 26.65 2.64
C ALA A 73 5.20 27.80 3.29
N LEU A 74 5.89 28.62 2.47
CA LEU A 74 6.64 29.78 2.98
C LEU A 74 5.71 30.91 3.41
N ALA A 75 4.57 31.11 2.73
CA ALA A 75 3.52 32.02 3.16
C ALA A 75 2.97 31.62 4.53
N ALA A 76 2.65 30.34 4.73
CA ALA A 76 2.19 29.82 6.01
C ALA A 76 3.21 30.04 7.13
N MET A 77 4.49 29.72 6.88
CA MET A 77 5.55 29.97 7.84
C MET A 77 5.65 31.45 8.22
N TRP A 78 5.53 32.35 7.24
CA TRP A 78 5.61 33.78 7.48
C TRP A 78 4.43 34.31 8.29
N VAL A 79 3.21 33.82 8.02
CA VAL A 79 2.02 34.14 8.83
C VAL A 79 2.21 33.67 10.28
N MET A 80 2.74 32.46 10.49
CA MET A 80 3.05 31.94 11.83
C MET A 80 4.16 32.74 12.54
N GLU A 81 5.22 33.14 11.85
CA GLU A 81 6.30 33.97 12.41
C GLU A 81 5.81 35.37 12.80
N LYS A 82 4.84 35.94 12.06
CA LYS A 82 4.21 37.21 12.40
C LYS A 82 3.33 37.13 13.64
N GLN A 83 2.59 36.04 13.84
CA GLN A 83 1.83 35.80 15.06
C GLN A 83 2.73 35.84 16.31
N GLU A 84 3.93 35.25 16.25
CA GLU A 84 4.86 35.25 17.39
C GLU A 84 5.32 36.67 17.76
N GLN A 85 5.33 37.60 16.80
CA GLN A 85 5.81 38.97 16.98
C GLN A 85 4.69 39.96 17.34
N GLN A 86 3.44 39.65 16.97
CA GLN A 86 2.28 40.51 17.21
C GLN A 86 1.44 39.97 18.38
N GLN A 87 1.55 40.63 19.54
CA GLN A 87 0.63 40.44 20.67
C GLN A 87 -0.70 41.19 20.43
N GLU A 88 -1.26 41.07 19.24
CA GLU A 88 -2.57 41.63 18.91
C GLU A 88 -3.68 40.63 19.32
N GLN A 89 -4.92 41.11 19.37
CA GLN A 89 -6.06 40.52 20.07
C GLN A 89 -6.29 39.03 19.73
N GLU A 90 -6.78 38.22 20.68
CA GLU A 90 -7.01 36.77 20.53
C GLU A 90 -7.74 36.38 19.22
N GLN A 91 -8.68 37.22 18.75
CA GLN A 91 -9.41 36.98 17.49
C GLN A 91 -8.56 37.13 16.23
N GLU A 92 -7.61 38.07 16.19
CA GLU A 92 -6.70 38.23 15.04
C GLU A 92 -5.67 37.10 15.00
N GLN A 93 -5.28 36.58 16.17
CA GLN A 93 -4.44 35.38 16.24
C GLN A 93 -5.17 34.16 15.70
N GLU A 94 -6.39 33.85 16.14
CA GLU A 94 -7.14 32.69 15.62
C GLU A 94 -7.27 32.74 14.09
N LEU A 95 -7.59 33.91 13.53
CA LEU A 95 -7.76 34.09 12.08
C LEU A 95 -6.44 33.92 11.29
N GLN A 96 -5.31 34.37 11.85
CA GLN A 96 -3.99 34.14 11.26
C GLN A 96 -3.58 32.67 11.33
N GLN A 97 -3.95 31.96 12.39
CA GLN A 97 -3.67 30.53 12.53
C GLN A 97 -4.47 29.70 11.52
N ASP A 98 -5.75 30.01 11.34
CA ASP A 98 -6.60 29.37 10.34
C ASP A 98 -6.05 29.61 8.91
N CYS A 99 -5.65 30.85 8.61
CA CYS A 99 -5.02 31.19 7.34
C CYS A 99 -3.73 30.39 7.09
N ALA A 100 -2.86 30.26 8.11
CA ALA A 100 -1.63 29.47 7.98
C ALA A 100 -1.93 27.97 7.73
N TRP A 101 -2.96 27.42 8.37
CA TRP A 101 -3.41 26.05 8.12
C TRP A 101 -3.94 25.85 6.70
N ASP A 102 -4.77 26.78 6.21
CA ASP A 102 -5.29 26.73 4.85
C ASP A 102 -4.16 26.74 3.81
N LEU A 103 -3.15 27.60 4.00
CA LEU A 103 -1.96 27.66 3.14
C LEU A 103 -1.16 26.35 3.18
N LEU A 104 -0.99 25.71 4.34
CA LEU A 104 -0.34 24.39 4.44
C LEU A 104 -1.16 23.28 3.75
N CYS A 105 -2.49 23.35 3.84
CA CYS A 105 -3.39 22.43 3.15
C CYS A 105 -3.29 22.59 1.63
N GLU A 106 -3.27 23.82 1.11
CA GLU A 106 -3.04 24.07 -0.31
C GLU A 106 -1.65 23.60 -0.76
N ALA A 107 -0.61 23.86 0.04
CA ALA A 107 0.73 23.38 -0.25
C ALA A 107 0.76 21.85 -0.38
N SER A 108 0.05 21.15 0.51
CA SER A 108 -0.07 19.69 0.51
C SER A 108 -0.87 19.16 -0.68
N PHE A 109 -1.94 19.86 -1.08
CA PHE A 109 -2.74 19.51 -2.25
C PHE A 109 -1.93 19.52 -3.54
N TYR A 110 -1.14 20.58 -3.77
CA TYR A 110 -0.31 20.67 -4.97
C TYR A 110 0.83 19.65 -4.96
N LEU A 111 1.42 19.36 -3.80
CA LEU A 111 2.40 18.28 -3.68
C LEU A 111 1.78 16.91 -4.00
N GLY A 112 0.56 16.64 -3.49
CA GLY A 112 -0.17 15.41 -3.81
C GLY A 112 -0.49 15.28 -5.31
N THR A 113 -0.84 16.40 -5.95
CA THR A 113 -1.08 16.45 -7.40
C THR A 113 0.18 16.09 -8.20
N VAL A 114 1.36 16.56 -7.76
CA VAL A 114 2.65 16.17 -8.35
C VAL A 114 2.89 14.67 -8.19
N VAL A 115 2.67 14.11 -6.99
CA VAL A 115 2.88 12.67 -6.75
C VAL A 115 1.98 11.82 -7.66
N VAL A 116 0.71 12.20 -7.83
CA VAL A 116 -0.21 11.49 -8.72
C VAL A 116 0.18 11.69 -10.19
N THR A 117 0.58 12.88 -10.60
CA THR A 117 0.93 13.15 -12.00
C THR A 117 2.24 12.46 -12.40
N ASN A 118 3.22 12.40 -11.48
CA ASN A 118 4.56 11.86 -11.74
C ASN A 118 4.74 10.39 -11.34
N ARG A 119 3.90 9.86 -10.45
CA ARG A 119 4.03 8.47 -9.95
C ARG A 119 2.68 7.77 -9.81
N GLY A 120 1.57 8.41 -10.16
CA GLY A 120 0.24 7.83 -10.00
C GLY A 120 0.05 6.55 -10.80
N GLU A 121 0.62 6.46 -12.00
CA GLU A 121 0.54 5.25 -12.82
C GLU A 121 1.36 4.09 -12.24
N GLU A 122 2.56 4.38 -11.71
CA GLU A 122 3.42 3.44 -10.98
C GLU A 122 2.73 2.95 -9.70
N LEU A 123 2.27 3.88 -8.85
CA LEU A 123 1.56 3.59 -7.61
C LEU A 123 0.26 2.82 -7.85
N PHE A 124 -0.51 3.20 -8.86
CA PHE A 124 -1.75 2.52 -9.23
C PHE A 124 -1.45 1.09 -9.73
N THR A 125 -0.42 0.93 -10.55
CA THR A 125 -0.02 -0.38 -11.07
C THR A 125 0.51 -1.28 -9.94
N GLU A 126 1.42 -0.80 -9.11
CA GLU A 126 1.95 -1.58 -7.99
C GLU A 126 0.86 -1.96 -6.99
N THR A 127 0.00 -1.00 -6.62
CA THR A 127 -0.96 -1.20 -5.55
C THR A 127 -2.20 -1.94 -6.06
N VAL A 128 -2.87 -1.43 -7.10
CA VAL A 128 -4.16 -1.98 -7.56
C VAL A 128 -3.95 -3.27 -8.35
N VAL A 129 -3.02 -3.27 -9.32
CA VAL A 129 -2.75 -4.49 -10.11
C VAL A 129 -2.03 -5.53 -9.26
N GLY A 130 -1.12 -5.13 -8.37
CA GLY A 130 -0.46 -6.04 -7.43
C GLY A 130 -1.44 -6.70 -6.46
N THR A 131 -2.36 -5.92 -5.88
CA THR A 131 -3.42 -6.47 -5.00
C THR A 131 -4.35 -7.39 -5.76
N TYR A 132 -4.78 -7.01 -6.97
CA TYR A 132 -5.63 -7.85 -7.81
C TYR A 132 -4.97 -9.18 -8.20
N LYS A 133 -3.69 -9.15 -8.63
CA LYS A 133 -2.93 -10.37 -8.93
C LYS A 133 -2.76 -11.25 -7.70
N SER A 134 -2.50 -10.66 -6.53
CA SER A 134 -2.37 -11.38 -5.27
C SER A 134 -3.70 -12.02 -4.84
N ALA A 135 -4.82 -11.33 -5.03
CA ALA A 135 -6.16 -11.85 -4.76
C ALA A 135 -6.50 -13.04 -5.68
N ILE A 136 -6.24 -12.92 -6.99
CA ILE A 136 -6.42 -14.03 -7.94
C ILE A 136 -5.51 -15.20 -7.60
N ALA A 137 -4.25 -14.96 -7.24
CA ALA A 137 -3.32 -16.02 -6.85
C ALA A 137 -3.79 -16.74 -5.56
N ALA A 138 -4.30 -15.99 -4.59
CA ALA A 138 -4.89 -16.55 -3.37
C ALA A 138 -6.16 -17.38 -3.67
N GLU A 139 -7.02 -16.92 -4.56
CA GLU A 139 -8.23 -17.62 -5.00
C GLU A 139 -7.89 -18.89 -5.82
N GLY A 140 -6.86 -18.80 -6.67
CA GLY A 140 -6.27 -19.94 -7.39
C GLY A 140 -5.62 -20.97 -6.46
N GLY A 141 -4.96 -20.53 -5.38
CA GLY A 141 -4.41 -21.42 -4.34
C GLY A 141 -5.52 -22.11 -3.54
N SER A 142 -6.55 -21.35 -3.14
CA SER A 142 -7.70 -21.87 -2.40
C SER A 142 -8.48 -22.91 -3.21
N SER A 143 -8.70 -22.68 -4.51
CA SER A 143 -9.39 -23.62 -5.39
C SER A 143 -8.60 -24.91 -5.63
N ARG A 144 -7.26 -24.85 -5.75
CA ARG A 144 -6.38 -26.04 -5.89
C ARG A 144 -6.43 -26.97 -4.67
N HIS A 145 -6.62 -26.44 -3.46
CA HIS A 145 -6.68 -27.23 -2.23
C HIS A 145 -8.10 -27.55 -1.75
N LYS A 146 -9.14 -27.01 -2.41
CA LYS A 146 -10.54 -27.21 -2.02
C LYS A 146 -10.95 -28.68 -2.03
N GLN A 147 -10.61 -29.41 -3.10
CA GLN A 147 -10.91 -30.84 -3.20
C GLN A 147 -10.11 -31.67 -2.18
N THR A 148 -8.82 -31.36 -2.00
CA THR A 148 -7.97 -32.02 -0.99
C THR A 148 -8.48 -31.82 0.43
N ASN A 149 -8.92 -30.60 0.77
CA ASN A 149 -9.48 -30.29 2.09
C ASN A 149 -10.83 -30.98 2.33
N ALA A 150 -11.68 -31.06 1.29
CA ALA A 150 -12.93 -31.80 1.35
C ALA A 150 -12.69 -33.30 1.59
N MET A 151 -11.78 -33.92 0.82
CA MET A 151 -11.40 -35.33 1.00
C MET A 151 -10.78 -35.59 2.38
N LYS A 152 -9.91 -34.69 2.86
CA LYS A 152 -9.30 -34.79 4.20
C LYS A 152 -10.35 -34.74 5.30
N THR A 153 -11.30 -33.80 5.21
CA THR A 153 -12.38 -33.66 6.19
C THR A 153 -13.24 -34.93 6.20
N ARG A 154 -13.60 -35.41 5.02
CA ARG A 154 -14.37 -36.65 4.86
C ARG A 154 -13.65 -37.87 5.40
N ALA A 155 -12.33 -37.97 5.18
CA ALA A 155 -11.51 -39.03 5.74
C ALA A 155 -11.55 -39.05 7.28
N TYR A 156 -11.52 -37.87 7.91
CA TYR A 156 -11.60 -37.74 9.37
C TYR A 156 -12.97 -38.13 9.92
N GLU A 157 -14.05 -37.81 9.21
CA GLU A 157 -15.40 -38.25 9.56
C GLU A 157 -15.54 -39.77 9.51
N ILE A 158 -15.04 -40.40 8.45
CA ILE A 158 -15.05 -41.86 8.29
C ILE A 158 -14.23 -42.53 9.40
N MET A 159 -13.03 -42.00 9.67
CA MET A 159 -12.16 -42.48 10.74
C MET A 159 -12.84 -42.49 12.10
N ARG A 160 -13.62 -41.47 12.44
CA ARG A 160 -14.33 -41.38 13.72
C ARG A 160 -15.60 -42.23 13.77
N SER A 161 -16.36 -42.26 12.68
CA SER A 161 -17.65 -42.96 12.63
C SER A 161 -17.53 -44.49 12.60
N GLN A 162 -16.42 -45.03 12.07
CA GLN A 162 -16.20 -46.48 11.95
C GLN A 162 -15.17 -47.03 12.94
N ALA A 163 -14.73 -46.21 13.91
CA ALA A 163 -13.86 -46.66 14.97
C ALA A 163 -14.57 -47.71 15.87
N PRO A 164 -13.83 -48.64 16.50
CA PRO A 164 -12.37 -48.77 16.52
C PRO A 164 -11.80 -49.51 15.29
N TRP A 165 -10.64 -49.08 14.81
CA TRP A 165 -9.96 -49.65 13.65
C TRP A 165 -8.93 -50.71 14.03
N PRO A 166 -8.87 -51.86 13.33
CA PRO A 166 -7.92 -52.94 13.65
C PRO A 166 -6.45 -52.58 13.42
N SER A 167 -6.17 -51.77 12.39
CA SER A 167 -4.81 -51.29 12.10
C SER A 167 -4.84 -50.07 11.17
N GLN A 168 -3.76 -49.30 11.17
CA GLN A 168 -3.61 -48.15 10.29
C GLN A 168 -3.64 -48.54 8.80
N ALA A 169 -3.01 -49.65 8.43
CA ALA A 169 -3.01 -50.12 7.04
C ALA A 169 -4.43 -50.45 6.55
N ARG A 170 -5.25 -51.03 7.43
CA ARG A 170 -6.64 -51.34 7.10
C ARG A 170 -7.50 -50.09 6.96
N ALA A 171 -7.28 -49.10 7.84
CA ALA A 171 -7.96 -47.81 7.76
C ALA A 171 -7.61 -47.05 6.47
N VAL A 172 -6.33 -47.00 6.10
CA VAL A 172 -5.87 -46.36 4.85
C VAL A 172 -6.53 -47.00 3.63
N SER A 173 -6.50 -48.32 3.51
CA SER A 173 -7.08 -49.03 2.37
C SER A 173 -8.59 -48.82 2.22
N ILE A 174 -9.34 -48.78 3.33
CA ILE A 174 -10.78 -48.53 3.28
C ILE A 174 -11.07 -47.09 2.89
N LEU A 175 -10.34 -46.12 3.47
CA LEU A 175 -10.47 -44.71 3.11
C LEU A 175 -10.11 -44.44 1.65
N GLU A 176 -9.07 -45.08 1.13
CA GLU A 176 -8.68 -44.97 -0.29
C GLU A 176 -9.83 -45.41 -1.19
N ASN A 177 -10.44 -46.57 -0.91
CA ASN A 177 -11.57 -47.05 -1.71
C ASN A 177 -12.78 -46.12 -1.60
N THR A 178 -13.18 -45.74 -0.39
CA THR A 178 -14.35 -44.87 -0.18
C THR A 178 -14.18 -43.49 -0.79
N LEU A 179 -13.00 -42.87 -0.65
CA LEU A 179 -12.74 -41.56 -1.26
C LEU A 179 -12.63 -41.66 -2.78
N THR A 180 -12.11 -42.76 -3.32
CA THR A 180 -12.07 -43.01 -4.77
C THR A 180 -13.49 -43.18 -5.34
N GLU A 181 -14.37 -43.86 -4.62
CA GLU A 181 -15.79 -44.02 -4.98
C GLU A 181 -16.55 -42.68 -4.90
N GLU A 182 -16.34 -41.90 -3.85
CA GLU A 182 -17.06 -40.62 -3.63
C GLU A 182 -16.54 -39.47 -4.53
N PHE A 183 -15.23 -39.40 -4.82
CA PHE A 183 -14.59 -38.28 -5.52
C PHE A 183 -14.02 -38.63 -6.91
N GLY A 184 -14.13 -39.90 -7.34
CA GLY A 184 -13.76 -40.38 -8.66
C GLY A 184 -12.38 -41.07 -8.74
N PRO A 185 -12.12 -41.83 -9.82
CA PRO A 185 -10.96 -42.71 -9.98
C PRO A 185 -9.60 -42.01 -9.99
N ASP A 186 -9.58 -40.71 -10.29
CA ASP A 186 -8.36 -39.90 -10.39
C ASP A 186 -8.12 -39.02 -9.16
N SER A 187 -9.02 -39.07 -8.17
CA SER A 187 -8.99 -38.20 -6.99
C SER A 187 -7.73 -38.40 -6.12
N LEU A 188 -7.14 -39.60 -6.15
CA LEU A 188 -5.97 -39.97 -5.35
C LEU A 188 -4.68 -40.17 -6.17
N LYS A 189 -4.71 -40.04 -7.51
CA LYS A 189 -3.57 -40.34 -8.41
C LYS A 189 -2.29 -39.53 -8.11
N ASN A 190 -2.42 -38.38 -7.44
CA ASN A 190 -1.29 -37.53 -7.05
C ASN A 190 -1.00 -37.55 -5.54
N PHE A 191 -1.63 -38.45 -4.76
CA PHE A 191 -1.83 -38.28 -3.32
C PHE A 191 -1.63 -39.54 -2.45
N GLU A 192 -0.99 -40.60 -2.94
CA GLU A 192 -0.85 -41.90 -2.23
C GLU A 192 -0.19 -41.76 -0.83
N ALA A 193 0.72 -40.80 -0.65
CA ALA A 193 1.36 -40.52 0.64
C ALA A 193 0.49 -39.70 1.64
N THR A 194 -0.66 -39.16 1.22
CA THR A 194 -1.38 -38.12 1.96
C THR A 194 -2.39 -38.66 2.97
N ILE A 195 -3.11 -39.76 2.69
CA ILE A 195 -4.11 -40.32 3.63
C ILE A 195 -3.42 -40.83 4.90
N THR A 196 -2.30 -41.56 4.73
CA THR A 196 -1.43 -41.96 5.83
C THR A 196 -0.94 -40.74 6.63
N GLY A 197 -0.57 -39.65 5.94
CA GLY A 197 -0.19 -38.39 6.56
C GLY A 197 -1.34 -37.72 7.32
N TRP A 198 -2.56 -37.74 6.78
CA TRP A 198 -3.75 -37.19 7.41
C TRP A 198 -4.11 -37.94 8.69
N ILE A 199 -4.09 -39.28 8.67
CA ILE A 199 -4.32 -40.12 9.86
C ILE A 199 -3.23 -39.85 10.91
N LYS A 200 -1.96 -39.74 10.49
CA LYS A 200 -0.88 -39.35 11.42
C LYS A 200 -1.14 -37.97 12.03
N ALA A 201 -1.70 -37.02 11.31
CA ALA A 201 -1.99 -35.70 11.86
C ALA A 201 -3.21 -35.66 12.81
N MET A 202 -4.00 -36.74 12.91
CA MET A 202 -5.17 -36.78 13.80
C MET A 202 -4.74 -36.88 15.27
N PRO A 203 -5.22 -35.98 16.16
CA PRO A 203 -4.87 -36.00 17.58
C PRO A 203 -5.40 -37.25 18.30
N ASP A 204 -6.56 -37.76 17.87
CA ASP A 204 -7.28 -38.90 18.40
C ASP A 204 -6.86 -40.26 17.79
N ARG A 205 -5.85 -40.29 16.90
CA ARG A 205 -5.49 -41.51 16.15
C ARG A 205 -5.17 -42.73 17.02
N LEU A 206 -4.60 -42.54 18.21
CA LEU A 206 -4.23 -43.61 19.14
C LEU A 206 -5.43 -44.17 19.92
N GLU A 207 -6.55 -43.44 19.94
CA GLU A 207 -7.84 -43.90 20.45
C GLU A 207 -8.60 -44.63 19.35
N LEU A 208 -8.59 -44.09 18.14
CA LEU A 208 -9.29 -44.67 16.99
C LEU A 208 -8.65 -45.96 16.48
N ILE A 209 -7.33 -46.14 16.65
CA ILE A 209 -6.57 -47.32 16.21
C ILE A 209 -5.83 -47.95 17.40
N PRO A 210 -6.48 -48.84 18.18
CA PRO A 210 -5.90 -49.43 19.38
C PRO A 210 -4.55 -50.13 19.16
N SER A 211 -4.37 -50.77 18.00
CA SER A 211 -3.10 -51.46 17.67
C SER A 211 -1.87 -50.55 17.66
N LEU A 212 -2.05 -49.23 17.44
CA LEU A 212 -0.94 -48.27 17.48
C LEU A 212 -0.56 -47.93 18.92
N ARG A 213 -1.55 -47.87 19.82
CA ARG A 213 -1.33 -47.66 21.25
C ARG A 213 -0.59 -48.85 21.87
N ASP A 214 -0.97 -50.07 21.48
CA ASP A 214 -0.37 -51.29 22.04
C ASP A 214 1.09 -51.49 21.60
N ARG A 215 1.51 -50.91 20.48
CA ARG A 215 2.91 -50.94 20.01
C ARG A 215 3.82 -49.90 20.66
N LEU A 216 3.25 -48.95 21.41
CA LEU A 216 4.00 -47.90 22.11
C LEU A 216 4.26 -48.25 23.60
N LYS A 217 3.70 -49.36 24.08
CA LYS A 217 3.99 -49.95 25.38
C LYS A 217 5.12 -50.95 25.27
#